data_AF-A0A1H0U1V9-F1
#
_entry.id   AF-A0A1H0U1V9-F1
#
_cell.length_a   1.000
_cell.length_b   1.000
_cell.length_c   1.000
_cell.angle_alpha   90.00
_cell.angle_beta   90.00
_cell.angle_gamma   90.00
#
_symmetry.space_group_name_H-M   'P 1'
#
loop_
_entity.id
_entity.type
_entity.pdbx_description
1 polymer ?
#
loop_
_entity_poly.entity_id
_entity_poly.type
_entity_poly.pdbx_seq_one_letter_code
_entity_poly.pdbx_strand_id
1 'polypeptide(L)'
;MALKEEDLPDYDKDALSRERALRKTAEECRQEQEKAKAELPGLKKERQKLDRKAEGYAEEARRLDQLIKQTEGKMRKNCPKGNFSCLPAEKTMQGTLNPEIGKMINEAQKTNLDFAQIAKWEGVYLQSYVPWWPIQQPDGKPLLKNRNGETRLQGKLNDGRENNSGVTIAKGIDFGQQGHAAYKRGLEKYNQRNKILSEEELEKLVEKIKPYFGKIGGEACDFARKNPLTISQREADLLNLRAGEETATRAQTLYEEGNPQGSKTFKELTREQQTSILSNVYQSWNLNPDLKAAILNEDREKIPRKLREWDYLYTSMPEKKKE
;
A
#
# COMPACT_ATOMS: atom_id res chain seq x y z
N MET A 1 0.45 -3.42 -34.98
CA MET A 1 -0.91 -2.86 -34.79
C MET A 1 -0.90 -1.97 -33.56
N ALA A 2 -1.57 -0.82 -33.59
CA ALA A 2 -1.79 -0.02 -32.40
C ALA A 2 -2.80 -0.77 -31.48
N LEU A 3 -2.51 -0.83 -30.18
CA LEU A 3 -3.39 -1.43 -29.19
C LEU A 3 -4.63 -0.54 -28.98
N LYS A 4 -5.81 -1.14 -28.85
CA LYS A 4 -7.07 -0.40 -28.69
C LYS A 4 -7.83 -0.84 -27.43
N GLU A 5 -8.62 0.07 -26.86
CA GLU A 5 -9.45 -0.23 -25.68
C GLU A 5 -10.51 -1.30 -26.00
N GLU A 6 -11.01 -1.32 -27.24
CA GLU A 6 -12.01 -2.30 -27.70
C GLU A 6 -11.50 -3.75 -27.64
N ASP A 7 -10.18 -3.93 -27.79
CA ASP A 7 -9.51 -5.23 -27.76
C ASP A 7 -9.22 -5.72 -26.33
N LEU A 8 -9.57 -4.95 -25.30
CA LEU A 8 -9.40 -5.37 -23.92
C LEU A 8 -10.33 -6.54 -23.56
N PRO A 9 -9.86 -7.48 -22.74
CA PRO A 9 -10.72 -8.50 -22.14
C PRO A 9 -11.73 -7.89 -21.17
N ASP A 10 -12.82 -8.60 -20.90
CA ASP A 10 -13.95 -8.10 -20.12
C ASP A 10 -13.56 -7.64 -18.71
N TYR A 11 -12.65 -8.35 -18.05
CA TYR A 11 -12.17 -7.97 -16.71
C TYR A 11 -11.40 -6.63 -16.71
N ASP A 12 -10.68 -6.33 -17.79
CA ASP A 12 -9.96 -5.06 -17.93
C ASP A 12 -10.94 -3.94 -18.34
N LYS A 13 -11.94 -4.23 -19.17
CA LYS A 13 -13.04 -3.29 -19.48
C LYS A 13 -13.84 -2.91 -18.24
N ASP A 14 -14.23 -3.87 -17.39
CA ASP A 14 -14.91 -3.62 -16.12
C ASP A 14 -14.05 -2.76 -15.20
N ALA A 15 -12.77 -3.10 -15.05
CA ALA A 15 -11.82 -2.33 -14.27
C ALA A 15 -11.72 -0.87 -14.71
N LEU A 16 -11.55 -0.63 -16.02
CA LEU A 16 -11.47 0.70 -16.61
C LEU A 16 -12.74 1.52 -16.38
N SER A 17 -13.91 0.89 -16.59
CA SER A 17 -15.21 1.52 -16.38
C SER A 17 -15.39 1.97 -14.93
N ARG A 18 -15.06 1.10 -13.98
CA ARG A 18 -15.15 1.43 -12.53
C ARG A 18 -14.21 2.55 -12.14
N GLU A 19 -12.98 2.53 -12.64
CA GLU A 19 -12.01 3.59 -12.37
C GLU A 19 -12.53 4.94 -12.86
N ARG A 20 -13.01 5.01 -14.11
CA ARG A 20 -13.61 6.22 -14.70
C ARG A 20 -14.80 6.73 -13.88
N ALA A 21 -15.67 5.83 -13.40
CA ALA A 21 -16.80 6.20 -12.55
C ALA A 21 -16.35 6.79 -11.20
N LEU A 22 -15.32 6.20 -10.58
CA LEU A 22 -14.75 6.71 -9.33
C LEU A 22 -14.09 8.09 -9.54
N ARG A 23 -13.34 8.28 -10.63
CA ARG A 23 -12.77 9.58 -10.99
C ARG A 23 -13.83 10.66 -11.17
N LYS A 24 -14.90 10.33 -11.91
CA LYS A 24 -16.02 11.24 -12.15
C LYS A 24 -16.66 11.66 -10.83
N THR A 25 -17.00 10.70 -9.96
CA THR A 25 -17.58 10.97 -8.64
C THR A 25 -16.66 11.83 -7.77
N ALA A 26 -15.35 11.57 -7.81
CA ALA A 26 -14.37 12.34 -7.05
C ALA A 26 -14.21 13.77 -7.59
N GLU A 27 -14.29 13.95 -8.90
CA GLU A 27 -14.24 15.27 -9.55
C GLU A 27 -15.50 16.09 -9.24
N GLU A 28 -16.69 15.49 -9.35
CA GLU A 28 -17.95 16.13 -8.96
C GLU A 28 -17.91 16.59 -7.49
N CYS A 29 -17.40 15.74 -6.59
CA CYS A 29 -17.20 16.10 -5.18
C CYS A 29 -16.28 17.32 -5.01
N ARG A 30 -15.16 17.39 -5.74
CA ARG A 30 -14.24 18.53 -5.69
C ARG A 30 -14.86 19.80 -6.24
N GLN A 31 -15.62 19.70 -7.33
CA GLN A 31 -16.34 20.83 -7.90
C GLN A 31 -17.40 21.36 -6.93
N GLU A 32 -18.10 20.49 -6.21
CA GLU A 32 -19.01 20.90 -5.13
C GLU A 32 -18.27 21.60 -3.97
N GLN A 33 -17.09 21.11 -3.59
CA GLN A 33 -16.26 21.74 -2.56
C GLN A 33 -15.80 23.14 -2.97
N GLU A 34 -15.31 23.32 -4.20
CA GLU A 34 -14.84 24.62 -4.67
C GLU A 34 -16.00 25.62 -4.82
N LYS A 35 -17.17 25.17 -5.31
CA LYS A 35 -18.40 26.00 -5.31
C LYS A 35 -18.78 26.41 -3.89
N ALA A 36 -18.80 25.48 -2.95
CA ALA A 36 -19.12 25.76 -1.55
C ALA A 36 -18.13 26.76 -0.93
N LYS A 37 -16.83 26.62 -1.23
CA LYS A 37 -15.77 27.52 -0.79
C LYS A 37 -15.94 28.94 -1.35
N ALA A 38 -16.40 29.08 -2.59
CA ALA A 38 -16.67 30.37 -3.23
C ALA A 38 -17.96 31.03 -2.70
N GLU A 39 -19.00 30.26 -2.41
CA GLU A 39 -20.32 30.74 -1.95
C GLU A 39 -20.33 31.14 -0.46
N LEU A 40 -19.59 30.41 0.39
CA LEU A 40 -19.63 30.56 1.85
C LEU A 40 -19.34 31.99 2.35
N PRO A 41 -18.36 32.74 1.82
CA PRO A 41 -18.13 34.13 2.22
C PRO A 41 -19.31 35.05 1.91
N GLY A 42 -20.03 34.80 0.80
CA GLY A 42 -21.21 35.56 0.40
C GLY A 42 -22.35 35.38 1.40
N LEU A 43 -22.68 34.12 1.71
CA LEU A 43 -23.72 33.77 2.69
C LEU A 43 -23.41 34.34 4.08
N LYS A 44 -22.15 34.28 4.52
CA LYS A 44 -21.74 34.86 5.81
C LYS A 44 -21.88 36.38 5.84
N LYS A 45 -21.56 37.08 4.74
CA LYS A 45 -21.75 38.53 4.61
C LYS A 45 -23.24 38.90 4.59
N GLU A 46 -24.06 38.16 3.88
CA GLU A 46 -25.52 38.36 3.83
C GLU A 46 -26.13 38.18 5.23
N ARG A 47 -25.72 37.12 5.93
CA ARG A 47 -26.14 36.86 7.31
C ARG A 47 -25.76 37.97 8.29
N GLN A 48 -24.60 38.59 8.10
CA GLN A 48 -24.12 39.71 8.92
C GLN A 48 -24.85 41.03 8.64
N LYS A 49 -25.31 41.23 7.39
CA LYS A 49 -25.99 42.45 6.94
C LYS A 49 -27.49 42.48 7.24
N LEU A 50 -28.08 41.36 7.66
CA LEU A 50 -29.50 41.27 8.03
C LEU A 50 -29.86 42.27 9.12
N ASP A 51 -30.83 43.12 8.84
CA ASP A 51 -31.39 44.05 9.82
C ASP A 51 -32.25 43.29 10.84
N ARG A 52 -31.87 43.39 12.11
CA ARG A 52 -32.58 42.76 13.24
C ARG A 52 -33.97 43.32 13.45
N LYS A 53 -34.27 44.50 12.90
CA LYS A 53 -35.56 45.18 13.02
C LYS A 53 -36.49 44.92 11.83
N ALA A 54 -36.02 44.25 10.78
CA ALA A 54 -36.84 43.93 9.62
C ALA A 54 -37.91 42.89 9.95
N GLU A 55 -39.10 43.07 9.38
CA GLU A 55 -40.16 42.06 9.42
C GLU A 55 -39.66 40.77 8.74
N GLY A 56 -39.87 39.61 9.37
CA GLY A 56 -39.36 38.33 8.88
C GLY A 56 -37.88 38.03 9.19
N TYR A 57 -37.16 38.88 9.95
CA TYR A 57 -35.73 38.65 10.30
C TYR A 57 -35.45 37.23 10.82
N ALA A 58 -36.28 36.71 11.72
CA ALA A 58 -36.05 35.41 12.34
C ALA A 58 -36.13 34.24 11.34
N GLU A 59 -36.98 34.36 10.31
CA GLU A 59 -37.13 33.34 9.27
C GLU A 59 -35.96 33.39 8.29
N GLU A 60 -35.59 34.57 7.81
CA GLU A 60 -34.47 34.73 6.88
C GLU A 60 -33.12 34.41 7.54
N ALA A 61 -32.93 34.78 8.81
CA ALA A 61 -31.77 34.38 9.60
C ALA A 61 -31.64 32.86 9.70
N ARG A 62 -32.75 32.14 10.00
CA ARG A 62 -32.74 30.66 10.06
C ARG A 62 -32.44 30.04 8.71
N ARG A 63 -33.00 30.58 7.62
CA ARG A 63 -32.74 30.13 6.25
C ARG A 63 -31.26 30.26 5.90
N LEU A 64 -30.64 31.41 6.15
CA LEU A 64 -29.21 31.62 5.91
C LEU A 64 -28.33 30.75 6.82
N ASP A 65 -28.70 30.59 8.10
CA ASP A 65 -27.96 29.72 9.02
C ASP A 65 -27.99 28.25 8.53
N GLN A 66 -29.13 27.78 7.99
CA GLN A 66 -29.23 26.46 7.35
C GLN A 66 -28.37 26.36 6.08
N LEU A 67 -28.41 27.36 5.21
CA LEU A 67 -27.59 27.40 3.98
C LEU A 67 -26.09 27.39 4.31
N ILE A 68 -25.65 28.23 5.26
CA ILE A 68 -24.27 28.25 5.75
C ILE A 68 -23.87 26.87 6.26
N LYS A 69 -24.70 26.23 7.09
CA LYS A 69 -24.42 24.89 7.62
C LYS A 69 -24.31 23.83 6.52
N GLN A 70 -25.18 23.86 5.52
CA GLN A 70 -25.13 22.95 4.37
C GLN A 70 -23.86 23.18 3.53
N THR A 71 -23.52 24.43 3.25
CA THR A 71 -22.33 24.81 2.48
C THR A 71 -21.04 24.45 3.22
N GLU A 72 -20.97 24.66 4.53
CA GLU A 72 -19.85 24.19 5.36
C GLU A 72 -19.75 22.66 5.35
N GLY A 73 -20.88 21.95 5.36
CA GLY A 73 -20.92 20.49 5.21
C GLY A 73 -20.30 20.02 3.89
N LYS A 74 -20.68 20.65 2.77
CA LYS A 74 -20.09 20.36 1.44
C LYS A 74 -18.58 20.62 1.42
N MET A 75 -18.13 21.73 2.00
CA MET A 75 -16.70 22.09 2.08
C MET A 75 -15.89 21.06 2.88
N ARG A 76 -16.45 20.52 3.98
CA ARG A 76 -15.78 19.54 4.86
C ARG A 76 -15.84 18.10 4.37
N LYS A 77 -16.62 17.81 3.31
CA LYS A 77 -16.75 16.46 2.76
C LYS A 77 -15.37 15.93 2.33
N ASN A 78 -15.04 14.69 2.67
CA ASN A 78 -13.79 14.10 2.17
C ASN A 78 -13.96 13.72 0.70
N CYS A 79 -13.38 14.49 -0.21
CA CYS A 79 -13.37 14.17 -1.64
C CYS A 79 -12.09 13.41 -1.99
N PRO A 80 -12.19 12.14 -2.42
CA PRO A 80 -11.02 11.35 -2.78
C PRO A 80 -10.13 12.06 -3.81
N LYS A 81 -8.82 11.95 -3.63
CA LYS A 81 -7.80 12.46 -4.56
C LYS A 81 -6.84 11.33 -4.92
N GLY A 82 -6.25 11.41 -6.11
CA GLY A 82 -5.22 10.47 -6.54
C GLY A 82 -5.79 9.19 -7.16
N ASN A 83 -5.13 8.08 -6.90
CA ASN A 83 -5.36 6.82 -7.60
C ASN A 83 -6.39 5.95 -6.87
N PHE A 84 -7.32 5.39 -7.63
CA PHE A 84 -8.37 4.53 -7.10
C PHE A 84 -7.93 3.07 -7.23
N SER A 85 -7.62 2.42 -6.11
CA SER A 85 -7.36 0.98 -6.16
C SER A 85 -8.67 0.25 -6.45
N CYS A 86 -8.57 -0.88 -7.14
CA CYS A 86 -9.76 -1.62 -7.52
C CYS A 86 -10.42 -2.34 -6.32
N LEU A 87 -9.60 -2.75 -5.34
CA LEU A 87 -9.99 -3.32 -4.06
C LEU A 87 -9.08 -2.67 -2.99
N PRO A 88 -9.58 -1.65 -2.27
CA PRO A 88 -8.79 -0.85 -1.34
C PRO A 88 -8.46 -1.59 -0.05
N ALA A 89 -7.20 -1.49 0.40
CA ALA A 89 -6.73 -2.10 1.64
C ALA A 89 -7.38 -1.45 2.88
N GLU A 90 -7.69 -0.15 2.83
CA GLU A 90 -8.31 0.58 3.94
C GLU A 90 -9.74 0.14 4.27
N LYS A 91 -10.36 -0.67 3.40
CA LYS A 91 -11.71 -1.22 3.59
C LYS A 91 -11.70 -2.70 3.94
N THR A 92 -10.53 -3.32 4.12
CA THR A 92 -10.43 -4.74 4.41
C THR A 92 -10.27 -5.01 5.90
N MET A 93 -10.65 -6.22 6.31
CA MET A 93 -10.45 -6.70 7.67
C MET A 93 -8.96 -6.68 8.03
N GLN A 94 -8.61 -5.88 9.03
CA GLN A 94 -7.25 -5.78 9.54
C GLN A 94 -6.96 -6.89 10.56
N GLY A 95 -5.73 -7.36 10.56
CA GLY A 95 -5.15 -8.20 11.59
C GLY A 95 -4.11 -7.43 12.37
N THR A 96 -3.34 -8.16 13.16
CA THR A 96 -2.16 -7.60 13.85
C THR A 96 -0.94 -8.44 13.54
N LEU A 97 0.26 -7.87 13.62
CA LEU A 97 1.46 -8.70 13.55
C LEU A 97 1.68 -9.32 14.92
N ASN A 98 1.61 -10.65 15.00
CA ASN A 98 1.94 -11.39 16.21
C ASN A 98 3.42 -11.15 16.58
N PRO A 99 3.72 -10.58 17.77
CA PRO A 99 5.10 -10.29 18.18
C PRO A 99 6.02 -11.51 18.19
N GLU A 100 5.47 -12.70 18.47
CA GLU A 100 6.23 -13.95 18.47
C GLU A 100 6.76 -14.29 17.08
N ILE A 101 6.02 -13.97 16.01
CA ILE A 101 6.51 -14.16 14.64
C ILE A 101 7.73 -13.27 14.37
N GLY A 102 7.72 -12.03 14.85
CA GLY A 102 8.89 -11.15 14.75
C GLY A 102 10.10 -11.68 15.52
N LYS A 103 9.89 -12.24 16.71
CA LYS A 103 10.96 -12.90 17.50
C LYS A 103 11.51 -14.13 16.77
N MET A 104 10.65 -15.01 16.26
CA MET A 104 11.06 -16.19 15.49
C MET A 104 11.92 -15.81 14.28
N ILE A 105 11.54 -14.76 13.54
CA ILE A 105 12.35 -14.27 12.42
C ILE A 105 13.70 -13.77 12.90
N ASN A 106 13.73 -12.94 13.96
CA ASN A 106 14.97 -12.41 14.51
C ASN A 106 15.93 -13.51 14.98
N GLU A 107 15.40 -14.51 15.69
CA GLU A 107 16.17 -15.68 16.15
C GLU A 107 16.72 -16.50 14.97
N ALA A 108 15.87 -16.85 14.01
CA ALA A 108 16.26 -17.64 12.83
C ALA A 108 17.32 -16.93 11.97
N GLN A 109 17.21 -15.61 11.84
CA GLN A 109 18.09 -14.79 11.00
C GLN A 109 19.29 -14.22 11.76
N LYS A 110 19.32 -14.34 13.10
CA LYS A 110 20.29 -13.68 13.99
C LYS A 110 20.33 -12.16 13.76
N THR A 111 19.16 -11.54 13.77
CA THR A 111 18.95 -10.11 13.53
C THR A 111 18.21 -9.47 14.71
N ASN A 112 18.13 -8.14 14.74
CA ASN A 112 17.38 -7.38 15.74
C ASN A 112 16.42 -6.41 15.02
N LEU A 113 15.56 -6.95 14.15
CA LEU A 113 14.60 -6.16 13.37
C LEU A 113 13.43 -5.72 14.24
N ASP A 114 12.98 -4.48 14.02
CA ASP A 114 11.79 -3.92 14.64
C ASP A 114 10.54 -4.25 13.84
N PHE A 115 10.03 -5.46 14.02
CA PHE A 115 8.81 -5.90 13.35
C PHE A 115 7.56 -5.11 13.76
N ALA A 116 7.54 -4.47 14.93
CA ALA A 116 6.46 -3.59 15.32
C ALA A 116 6.46 -2.33 14.45
N GLN A 117 7.63 -1.75 14.18
CA GLN A 117 7.76 -0.62 13.25
C GLN A 117 7.41 -1.02 11.82
N ILE A 118 7.86 -2.19 11.35
CA ILE A 118 7.47 -2.71 10.02
C ILE A 118 5.95 -2.87 9.92
N ALA A 119 5.30 -3.42 10.95
CA ALA A 119 3.84 -3.58 10.96
C ALA A 119 3.09 -2.24 10.89
N LYS A 120 3.62 -1.18 11.52
CA LYS A 120 3.05 0.18 11.41
C LYS A 120 3.12 0.72 9.98
N TRP A 121 4.18 0.40 9.23
CA TRP A 121 4.33 0.86 7.85
C TRP A 121 3.54 0.05 6.83
N GLU A 122 3.45 -1.27 7.02
CA GLU A 122 2.80 -2.17 6.04
C GLU A 122 1.31 -2.41 6.33
N GLY A 123 0.93 -2.44 7.61
CA GLY A 123 -0.33 -3.04 8.05
C GLY A 123 -0.34 -4.57 7.91
N VAL A 124 -1.37 -5.20 8.46
CA VAL A 124 -1.65 -6.64 8.29
C VAL A 124 -3.12 -6.78 7.94
N TYR A 125 -3.41 -7.51 6.86
CA TYR A 125 -4.76 -7.64 6.31
C TYR A 125 -5.19 -9.10 6.29
N LEU A 126 -6.30 -9.40 6.94
CA LEU A 126 -6.90 -10.75 6.99
C LEU A 126 -7.89 -10.98 5.85
N GLN A 127 -8.32 -9.92 5.18
CA GLN A 127 -9.07 -9.97 3.94
C GLN A 127 -8.23 -9.38 2.81
N SER A 128 -8.27 -10.01 1.64
CA SER A 128 -7.46 -9.59 0.51
C SER A 128 -7.88 -8.26 -0.09
N TYR A 129 -6.91 -7.60 -0.71
CA TYR A 129 -7.07 -6.37 -1.47
C TYR A 129 -6.26 -6.48 -2.77
N VAL A 130 -6.41 -5.51 -3.68
CA VAL A 130 -5.65 -5.46 -4.93
C VAL A 130 -5.15 -4.02 -5.15
N PRO A 131 -3.85 -3.75 -4.89
CA PRO A 131 -3.26 -2.42 -5.01
C PRO A 131 -2.91 -2.09 -6.47
N TRP A 132 -3.92 -2.13 -7.35
CA TRP A 132 -3.78 -1.89 -8.79
C TRP A 132 -4.50 -0.63 -9.25
N TRP A 133 -3.81 0.16 -10.07
CA TRP A 133 -4.25 1.48 -10.54
C TRP A 133 -4.10 1.59 -12.08
N PRO A 134 -5.16 1.30 -12.86
CA PRO A 134 -5.09 1.25 -14.33
C PRO A 134 -4.99 2.63 -15.00
N ILE A 135 -5.49 3.67 -14.33
CA ILE A 135 -5.35 5.06 -14.76
C ILE A 135 -4.71 5.84 -13.62
N GLN A 136 -3.63 6.56 -13.92
CA GLN A 136 -3.03 7.54 -13.01
C GLN A 136 -2.87 8.92 -13.66
N GLN A 137 -3.12 9.04 -14.96
CA GLN A 137 -2.86 10.25 -15.72
C GLN A 137 -4.07 11.21 -15.71
N PRO A 138 -3.83 12.54 -15.71
CA PRO A 138 -4.90 13.53 -15.74
C PRO A 138 -5.79 13.48 -16.99
N ASP A 139 -5.27 13.00 -18.11
CA ASP A 139 -6.00 12.88 -19.37
C ASP A 139 -7.04 11.75 -19.38
N GLY A 140 -7.08 10.93 -18.33
CA GLY A 140 -8.03 9.84 -18.17
C GLY A 140 -7.85 8.69 -19.16
N LYS A 141 -6.76 8.69 -19.95
CA LYS A 141 -6.48 7.64 -20.92
C LYS A 141 -5.81 6.45 -20.23
N PRO A 142 -6.26 5.21 -20.51
CA PRO A 142 -5.58 4.03 -20.02
C PRO A 142 -4.24 3.85 -20.73
N LEU A 143 -3.33 3.19 -20.05
CA LEU A 143 -2.14 2.64 -20.68
C LEU A 143 -2.45 1.20 -21.11
N LEU A 144 -2.13 0.89 -22.36
CA LEU A 144 -2.32 -0.44 -22.94
C LEU A 144 -0.97 -1.09 -23.20
N LYS A 145 -0.88 -2.39 -22.97
CA LYS A 145 0.32 -3.19 -23.27
C LYS A 145 -0.10 -4.54 -23.85
N ASN A 146 0.69 -5.06 -24.78
CA ASN A 146 0.54 -6.44 -25.23
C ASN A 146 1.15 -7.37 -24.17
N ARG A 147 0.37 -8.31 -23.66
CA ARG A 147 0.84 -9.35 -22.75
C ARG A 147 0.46 -10.71 -23.33
N ASN A 148 1.45 -11.49 -23.73
CA ASN A 148 1.26 -12.82 -24.30
C ASN A 148 0.29 -12.87 -25.49
N GLY A 149 0.31 -11.84 -26.35
CA GLY A 149 -0.57 -11.76 -27.52
C GLY A 149 -1.91 -11.06 -27.25
N GLU A 150 -2.24 -10.74 -26.00
CA GLU A 150 -3.50 -10.09 -25.62
C GLU A 150 -3.27 -8.60 -25.31
N THR A 151 -4.20 -7.73 -25.72
CA THR A 151 -4.23 -6.33 -25.30
C THR A 151 -4.69 -6.25 -23.85
N ARG A 152 -3.88 -5.67 -22.97
CA ARG A 152 -4.14 -5.59 -21.53
C ARG A 152 -4.00 -4.18 -20.99
N LEU A 153 -4.71 -3.88 -19.91
CA LEU A 153 -4.47 -2.66 -19.14
C LEU A 153 -3.14 -2.74 -18.40
N GLN A 154 -2.37 -1.65 -18.48
CA GLN A 154 -1.14 -1.47 -17.72
C GLN A 154 -1.36 -0.48 -16.59
N GLY A 155 -1.23 -0.93 -15.35
CA GLY A 155 -1.19 -0.03 -14.21
C GLY A 155 0.15 0.68 -14.10
N LYS A 156 0.19 1.78 -13.37
CA LYS A 156 1.45 2.43 -12.94
C LYS A 156 1.51 2.59 -11.43
N LEU A 157 2.70 2.81 -10.90
CA LEU A 157 2.95 3.34 -9.57
C LEU A 157 3.24 4.84 -9.65
N ASN A 158 3.18 5.54 -8.51
CA ASN A 158 3.45 6.98 -8.44
C ASN A 158 4.86 7.37 -8.93
N ASP A 159 5.82 6.44 -8.85
CA ASP A 159 7.19 6.63 -9.34
C ASP A 159 7.35 6.26 -10.83
N GLY A 160 6.25 5.97 -11.53
CA GLY A 160 6.22 5.67 -12.95
C GLY A 160 6.46 4.20 -13.32
N ARG A 161 6.85 3.35 -12.34
CA ARG A 161 7.05 1.91 -12.58
C ARG A 161 5.75 1.23 -13.01
N GLU A 162 5.89 0.17 -13.79
CA GLU A 162 4.76 -0.69 -14.14
C GLU A 162 4.16 -1.32 -12.88
N ASN A 163 2.84 -1.22 -12.76
CA ASN A 163 2.09 -1.89 -11.72
C ASN A 163 1.38 -3.12 -12.31
N ASN A 164 1.80 -4.28 -11.83
CA ASN A 164 1.28 -5.60 -12.18
C ASN A 164 0.78 -6.33 -10.92
N SER A 165 0.25 -5.59 -9.94
CA SER A 165 -0.20 -6.17 -8.68
C SER A 165 -1.31 -7.20 -8.86
N GLY A 166 -1.24 -8.25 -8.06
CA GLY A 166 -2.27 -9.27 -7.93
C GLY A 166 -3.03 -9.15 -6.62
N VAL A 167 -3.68 -10.26 -6.27
CA VAL A 167 -4.39 -10.36 -4.99
C VAL A 167 -3.38 -10.38 -3.86
N THR A 168 -3.52 -9.43 -2.95
CA THR A 168 -2.58 -9.15 -1.87
C THR A 168 -3.24 -9.40 -0.52
N ILE A 169 -2.53 -10.02 0.42
CA ILE A 169 -3.05 -10.35 1.76
C ILE A 169 -1.95 -10.30 2.83
N ALA A 170 -2.33 -10.48 4.10
CA ALA A 170 -1.45 -10.44 5.26
C ALA A 170 -0.65 -9.14 5.26
N LYS A 171 0.66 -9.18 5.49
CA LYS A 171 1.53 -8.00 5.45
C LYS A 171 1.93 -7.65 4.00
N GLY A 172 1.00 -7.49 3.07
CA GLY A 172 1.35 -7.07 1.69
C GLY A 172 1.94 -8.19 0.80
N ILE A 173 1.54 -9.44 1.01
CA ILE A 173 1.99 -10.57 0.19
C ILE A 173 1.11 -10.65 -1.06
N ASP A 174 1.71 -10.39 -2.23
CA ASP A 174 1.06 -10.38 -3.54
C ASP A 174 1.23 -11.72 -4.29
N PHE A 175 0.14 -12.41 -4.63
CA PHE A 175 0.18 -13.70 -5.33
C PHE A 175 0.37 -13.61 -6.85
N GLY A 176 0.20 -12.42 -7.45
CA GLY A 176 0.08 -12.25 -8.89
C GLY A 176 1.33 -12.62 -9.68
N GLN A 177 2.52 -12.40 -9.12
CA GLN A 177 3.80 -12.73 -9.76
C GLN A 177 4.45 -13.99 -9.18
N GLN A 178 3.79 -14.67 -8.25
CA GLN A 178 4.35 -15.85 -7.59
C GLN A 178 3.86 -17.14 -8.27
N GLY A 179 4.68 -18.19 -8.19
CA GLY A 179 4.29 -19.54 -8.61
C GLY A 179 3.78 -20.35 -7.43
N HIS A 180 2.56 -20.88 -7.52
CA HIS A 180 1.92 -21.66 -6.45
C HIS A 180 2.80 -22.82 -5.93
N ALA A 181 3.43 -23.59 -6.82
CA ALA A 181 4.24 -24.74 -6.42
C ALA A 181 5.45 -24.36 -5.55
N ALA A 182 6.16 -23.29 -5.92
CA ALA A 182 7.28 -22.77 -5.12
C ALA A 182 6.76 -22.17 -3.80
N TYR A 183 5.63 -21.45 -3.86
CA TYR A 183 4.99 -20.86 -2.69
C TYR A 183 4.61 -21.92 -1.65
N LYS A 184 3.97 -23.01 -2.08
CA LYS A 184 3.56 -24.15 -1.25
C LYS A 184 4.75 -24.78 -0.53
N ARG A 185 5.82 -25.12 -1.27
CA ARG A 185 7.05 -25.66 -0.67
C ARG A 185 7.65 -24.73 0.38
N GLY A 186 7.58 -23.42 0.12
CA GLY A 186 7.92 -22.40 1.11
C GLY A 186 7.10 -22.57 2.38
N LEU A 187 5.77 -22.49 2.28
CA LEU A 187 4.88 -22.64 3.46
C LEU A 187 5.11 -23.93 4.23
N GLU A 188 5.24 -25.06 3.53
CA GLU A 188 5.52 -26.37 4.14
C GLU A 188 6.81 -26.35 4.95
N LYS A 189 7.91 -25.81 4.38
CA LYS A 189 9.20 -25.68 5.06
C LYS A 189 9.09 -24.86 6.34
N TYR A 190 8.48 -23.67 6.27
CA TYR A 190 8.36 -22.78 7.43
C TYR A 190 7.39 -23.35 8.48
N ASN A 191 6.31 -24.02 8.06
CA ASN A 191 5.39 -24.64 9.00
C ASN A 191 5.99 -25.88 9.66
N GLN A 192 6.78 -26.68 8.94
CA GLN A 192 7.44 -27.85 9.51
C GLN A 192 8.38 -27.46 10.65
N ARG A 193 9.13 -26.36 10.50
CA ARG A 193 10.06 -25.87 11.52
C ARG A 193 9.35 -25.26 12.75
N ASN A 194 8.26 -24.51 12.53
CA ASN A 194 7.69 -23.64 13.57
C ASN A 194 6.32 -24.09 14.09
N LYS A 195 5.67 -25.05 13.42
CA LYS A 195 4.37 -25.64 13.81
C LYS A 195 3.27 -24.60 14.06
N ILE A 196 3.22 -23.56 13.21
CA ILE A 196 2.24 -22.46 13.33
C ILE A 196 0.82 -22.98 13.06
N LEU A 197 0.66 -23.87 12.08
CA LEU A 197 -0.58 -24.51 11.67
C LEU A 197 -0.46 -26.03 11.80
N SER A 198 -1.57 -26.71 12.08
CA SER A 198 -1.68 -28.15 11.87
C SER A 198 -1.52 -28.50 10.37
N GLU A 199 -1.29 -29.77 10.05
CA GLU A 199 -1.18 -30.22 8.65
C GLU A 199 -2.48 -29.97 7.88
N GLU A 200 -3.63 -30.23 8.51
CA GLU A 200 -4.95 -29.95 7.94
C GLU A 200 -5.18 -28.45 7.71
N GLU A 201 -4.81 -27.60 8.68
CA GLU A 201 -4.90 -26.14 8.55
C GLU A 201 -4.01 -25.63 7.41
N LEU A 202 -2.80 -26.17 7.27
CA LEU A 202 -1.88 -25.82 6.19
C LEU A 202 -2.43 -26.22 4.82
N GLU A 203 -2.95 -27.43 4.68
CA GLU A 203 -3.53 -27.90 3.41
C GLU A 203 -4.73 -27.05 3.00
N LYS A 204 -5.62 -26.73 3.95
CA LYS A 204 -6.75 -25.81 3.72
C LYS A 204 -6.27 -24.43 3.29
N LEU A 205 -5.24 -23.87 3.92
CA LEU A 205 -4.67 -22.59 3.52
C LEU A 205 -4.12 -22.65 2.08
N VAL A 206 -3.34 -23.67 1.74
CA VAL A 206 -2.73 -23.85 0.42
C VAL A 206 -3.80 -23.91 -0.67
N GLU A 207 -4.82 -24.76 -0.52
CA GLU A 207 -5.89 -24.85 -1.52
C GLU A 207 -6.73 -23.58 -1.58
N LYS A 208 -6.93 -22.89 -0.44
CA LYS A 208 -7.63 -21.60 -0.39
C LYS A 208 -6.91 -20.52 -1.20
N ILE A 209 -5.57 -20.43 -1.14
CA ILE A 209 -4.82 -19.36 -1.83
C ILE A 209 -4.44 -19.70 -3.29
N LYS A 210 -4.46 -20.98 -3.67
CA LYS A 210 -4.07 -21.48 -5.00
C LYS A 210 -4.73 -20.77 -6.19
N PRO A 211 -6.03 -20.43 -6.18
CA PRO A 211 -6.69 -19.82 -7.34
C PRO A 211 -6.22 -18.39 -7.66
N TYR A 212 -5.52 -17.73 -6.73
CA TYR A 212 -5.13 -16.32 -6.84
C TYR A 212 -3.77 -16.11 -7.51
N PHE A 213 -2.97 -17.17 -7.67
CA PHE A 213 -1.65 -17.09 -8.27
C PHE A 213 -1.71 -16.80 -9.78
N GLY A 214 -0.80 -15.96 -10.25
CA GLY A 214 -0.71 -15.59 -11.68
C GLY A 214 -1.74 -14.56 -12.14
N LYS A 215 -2.73 -14.21 -11.30
CA LYS A 215 -3.73 -13.19 -11.61
C LYS A 215 -3.21 -11.83 -11.23
N ILE A 216 -3.33 -10.88 -12.16
CA ILE A 216 -2.80 -9.53 -12.02
C ILE A 216 -3.76 -8.51 -12.62
N GLY A 217 -3.65 -7.26 -12.17
CA GLY A 217 -4.41 -6.15 -12.71
C GLY A 217 -5.92 -6.38 -12.69
N GLY A 218 -6.60 -6.09 -13.80
CA GLY A 218 -8.05 -6.24 -13.90
C GLY A 218 -8.54 -7.67 -13.67
N GLU A 219 -7.73 -8.67 -14.03
CA GLU A 219 -8.07 -10.07 -13.79
C GLU A 219 -8.06 -10.41 -12.29
N ALA A 220 -7.05 -9.95 -11.55
CA ALA A 220 -7.00 -10.12 -10.09
C ALA A 220 -8.19 -9.42 -9.42
N CYS A 221 -8.52 -8.23 -9.89
CA CYS A 221 -9.64 -7.43 -9.44
C CYS A 221 -10.99 -8.12 -9.62
N ASP A 222 -11.28 -8.56 -10.84
CA ASP A 222 -12.52 -9.26 -11.16
C ASP A 222 -12.63 -10.55 -10.33
N PHE A 223 -11.54 -11.33 -10.29
CA PHE A 223 -11.53 -12.59 -9.56
C PHE A 223 -11.74 -12.41 -8.06
N ALA A 224 -11.02 -11.48 -7.41
CA ALA A 224 -11.11 -11.24 -5.97
C ALA A 224 -12.45 -10.64 -5.53
N ARG A 225 -13.15 -9.89 -6.40
CA ARG A 225 -14.52 -9.42 -6.10
C ARG A 225 -15.52 -10.56 -6.08
N LYS A 226 -15.39 -11.51 -7.02
CA LYS A 226 -16.26 -12.68 -7.13
C LYS A 226 -15.92 -13.75 -6.10
N ASN A 227 -14.65 -13.81 -5.70
CA ASN A 227 -14.11 -14.77 -4.74
C ASN A 227 -13.28 -14.00 -3.69
N PRO A 228 -13.92 -13.40 -2.67
CA PRO A 228 -13.19 -12.73 -1.60
C PRO A 228 -12.33 -13.72 -0.83
N LEU A 229 -11.05 -13.40 -0.65
CA LEU A 229 -10.14 -14.21 0.16
C LEU A 229 -10.09 -13.64 1.58
N THR A 230 -10.41 -14.50 2.55
CA THR A 230 -10.25 -14.20 3.97
C THR A 230 -9.44 -15.32 4.63
N ILE A 231 -8.53 -14.92 5.51
CA ILE A 231 -7.67 -15.82 6.28
C ILE A 231 -7.80 -15.53 7.78
N SER A 232 -7.47 -16.52 8.60
CA SER A 232 -7.33 -16.36 10.05
C SER A 232 -6.03 -15.65 10.40
N GLN A 233 -5.93 -15.19 11.65
CA GLN A 233 -4.68 -14.61 12.16
C GLN A 233 -3.53 -15.62 12.13
N ARG A 234 -3.76 -16.90 12.45
CA ARG A 234 -2.71 -17.94 12.40
C ARG A 234 -2.23 -18.23 10.97
N GLU A 235 -3.15 -18.21 10.01
CA GLU A 235 -2.79 -18.30 8.59
C GLU A 235 -1.94 -17.10 8.17
N ALA A 236 -2.32 -15.88 8.58
CA ALA A 236 -1.53 -14.68 8.34
C ALA A 236 -0.15 -14.74 9.00
N ASP A 237 -0.05 -15.27 10.22
CA ASP A 237 1.20 -15.43 10.95
C ASP A 237 2.20 -16.32 10.20
N LEU A 238 1.76 -17.47 9.66
CA LEU A 238 2.61 -18.34 8.84
C LEU A 238 3.07 -17.64 7.54
N LEU A 239 2.15 -16.94 6.86
CA LEU A 239 2.47 -16.20 5.65
C LEU A 239 3.50 -15.09 5.94
N ASN A 240 3.31 -14.35 7.03
CA ASN A 240 4.20 -13.28 7.48
C ASN A 240 5.57 -13.79 7.92
N LEU A 241 5.64 -14.95 8.58
CA LEU A 241 6.88 -15.61 8.96
C LEU A 241 7.73 -15.93 7.73
N ARG A 242 7.14 -16.61 6.75
CA ARG A 242 7.78 -16.94 5.49
C ARG A 242 8.32 -15.70 4.78
N ALA A 243 7.46 -14.71 4.55
CA ALA A 243 7.84 -13.49 3.83
C ALA A 243 8.88 -12.67 4.60
N GLY A 244 8.78 -12.63 5.93
CA GLY A 244 9.71 -11.95 6.81
C GLY A 244 11.12 -12.53 6.74
N GLU A 245 11.27 -13.85 6.84
CA GLU A 245 12.59 -14.49 6.74
C GLU A 245 13.20 -14.41 5.34
N GLU A 246 12.39 -14.54 4.29
CA GLU A 246 12.85 -14.38 2.92
C GLU A 246 13.37 -12.97 2.66
N THR A 247 12.62 -11.96 3.09
CA THR A 247 13.05 -10.56 2.97
C THR A 247 14.27 -10.27 3.83
N ALA A 248 14.34 -10.79 5.07
CA ALA A 248 15.50 -10.60 5.94
C ALA A 248 16.77 -11.23 5.36
N THR A 249 16.65 -12.39 4.72
CA THR A 249 17.77 -13.02 3.99
C THR A 249 18.21 -12.12 2.84
N ARG A 250 17.26 -11.64 2.02
CA ARG A 250 17.55 -10.76 0.88
C ARG A 250 18.19 -9.44 1.31
N ALA A 251 17.71 -8.86 2.42
CA ALA A 251 18.22 -7.62 2.99
C ALA A 251 19.68 -7.76 3.46
N GLN A 252 20.00 -8.86 4.14
CA GLN A 252 21.40 -9.19 4.51
C GLN A 252 22.28 -9.26 3.26
N THR A 253 21.89 -10.03 2.25
CA THR A 253 22.66 -10.18 1.01
C THR A 253 22.88 -8.84 0.30
N LEU A 254 21.83 -8.06 0.08
CA LEU A 254 21.91 -6.76 -0.61
C LEU A 254 22.75 -5.74 0.13
N TYR A 255 22.67 -5.74 1.46
CA TYR A 255 23.50 -4.86 2.26
C TYR A 255 24.98 -5.25 2.17
N GLU A 256 25.32 -6.53 2.25
CA GLU A 256 26.71 -6.99 2.30
C GLU A 256 27.40 -6.99 0.93
N GLU A 257 26.63 -7.12 -0.16
CA GLU A 257 27.14 -7.19 -1.52
C GLU A 257 27.99 -5.96 -1.91
N GLY A 258 29.28 -6.18 -2.19
CA GLY A 258 30.19 -5.12 -2.63
C GLY A 258 30.63 -4.13 -1.54
N ASN A 259 30.42 -4.45 -0.26
CA ASN A 259 30.94 -3.62 0.83
C ASN A 259 32.48 -3.70 0.91
N PRO A 260 33.17 -2.59 1.27
CA PRO A 260 34.61 -2.62 1.53
C PRO A 260 34.97 -3.59 2.65
N GLN A 261 36.17 -4.18 2.56
CA GLN A 261 36.71 -5.04 3.61
C GLN A 261 36.75 -4.31 4.96
N GLY A 262 36.29 -4.97 6.02
CA GLY A 262 36.24 -4.39 7.38
C GLY A 262 34.98 -3.54 7.67
N SER A 263 34.07 -3.40 6.71
CA SER A 263 32.76 -2.80 6.97
C SER A 263 31.95 -3.67 7.94
N LYS A 264 31.08 -3.04 8.75
CA LYS A 264 30.09 -3.76 9.56
C LYS A 264 29.25 -4.68 8.67
N THR A 265 29.06 -5.91 9.10
CA THR A 265 28.09 -6.84 8.52
C THR A 265 26.67 -6.41 8.86
N PHE A 266 25.66 -6.95 8.16
CA PHE A 266 24.27 -6.57 8.41
C PHE A 266 23.87 -6.78 9.89
N LYS A 267 24.40 -7.84 10.52
CA LYS A 267 24.06 -8.24 11.89
C LYS A 267 24.71 -7.34 12.95
N GLU A 268 25.78 -6.64 12.59
CA GLU A 268 26.47 -5.68 13.46
C GLU A 268 25.86 -4.28 13.39
N LEU A 269 24.92 -4.05 12.47
CA LEU A 269 24.17 -2.81 12.40
C LEU A 269 23.21 -2.66 13.58
N THR A 270 22.87 -1.42 13.89
CA THR A 270 21.82 -1.10 14.87
C THR A 270 20.46 -1.64 14.42
N ARG A 271 19.53 -1.79 15.38
CA ARG A 271 18.15 -2.21 15.12
C ARG A 271 17.49 -1.35 14.04
N GLU A 272 17.68 -0.04 14.12
CA GLU A 272 17.08 0.94 13.23
C GLU A 272 17.65 0.83 11.81
N GLN A 273 18.96 0.65 11.68
CA GLN A 273 19.61 0.40 10.39
C GLN A 273 19.13 -0.91 9.75
N GLN A 274 19.12 -2.02 10.49
CA GLN A 274 18.63 -3.32 9.99
C GLN A 274 17.17 -3.22 9.54
N THR A 275 16.34 -2.58 10.36
CA THR A 275 14.90 -2.39 10.10
C THR A 275 14.66 -1.52 8.87
N SER A 276 15.40 -0.42 8.70
CA SER A 276 15.27 0.45 7.53
C SER A 276 15.71 -0.23 6.25
N ILE A 277 16.77 -1.05 6.28
CA ILE A 277 17.18 -1.86 5.12
C ILE A 277 16.10 -2.89 4.80
N LEU A 278 15.62 -3.66 5.79
CA LEU A 278 14.54 -4.64 5.59
C LEU A 278 13.31 -3.98 4.97
N SER A 279 12.90 -2.84 5.53
CA SER A 279 11.75 -2.06 5.08
C SER A 279 11.89 -1.62 3.61
N ASN A 280 13.06 -1.13 3.21
CA ASN A 280 13.32 -0.71 1.84
C ASN A 280 13.33 -1.88 0.85
N VAL A 281 13.91 -3.01 1.26
CA VAL A 281 13.93 -4.26 0.50
C VAL A 281 12.54 -4.87 0.39
N TYR A 282 11.71 -4.78 1.43
CA TYR A 282 10.34 -5.25 1.41
C TYR A 282 9.50 -4.57 0.32
N GLN A 283 9.69 -3.26 0.14
CA GLN A 283 8.92 -2.45 -0.80
C GLN A 283 9.35 -2.58 -2.26
N SER A 284 10.62 -2.88 -2.51
CA SER A 284 11.19 -2.79 -3.86
C SER A 284 11.93 -4.04 -4.32
N TRP A 285 12.09 -5.03 -3.44
CA TRP A 285 12.94 -6.21 -3.63
C TRP A 285 14.42 -5.90 -3.92
N ASN A 286 14.81 -4.65 -3.73
CA ASN A 286 16.15 -4.11 -3.92
C ASN A 286 16.50 -3.16 -2.76
N LEU A 287 17.76 -2.79 -2.65
CA LEU A 287 18.23 -1.84 -1.66
C LEU A 287 18.61 -0.54 -2.35
N ASN A 288 18.00 0.56 -1.91
CA ASN A 288 18.33 1.88 -2.41
C ASN A 288 19.83 2.17 -2.16
N PRO A 289 20.61 2.51 -3.20
CA PRO A 289 22.05 2.68 -3.08
C PRO A 289 22.44 3.85 -2.17
N ASP A 290 21.65 4.94 -2.17
CA ASP A 290 21.90 6.10 -1.31
C ASP A 290 21.63 5.77 0.16
N LEU A 291 20.57 5.00 0.45
CA LEU A 291 20.32 4.47 1.80
C LEU A 291 21.48 3.59 2.28
N LYS A 292 21.94 2.68 1.41
CA LYS A 292 23.10 1.81 1.71
C LYS A 292 24.34 2.64 2.00
N ALA A 293 24.65 3.61 1.14
CA ALA A 293 25.80 4.49 1.30
C ALA A 293 25.72 5.34 2.58
N ALA A 294 24.54 5.85 2.93
CA ALA A 294 24.34 6.61 4.17
C ALA A 294 24.65 5.75 5.41
N ILE A 295 24.18 4.50 5.42
CA ILE A 295 24.42 3.55 6.53
C ILE A 295 25.90 3.15 6.60
N LEU A 296 26.53 2.83 5.47
CA LEU A 296 27.95 2.45 5.42
C LEU A 296 28.88 3.56 5.92
N ASN A 297 28.56 4.81 5.59
CA ASN A 297 29.37 5.97 5.98
C ASN A 297 28.96 6.59 7.32
N GLU A 298 27.98 5.99 8.02
CA GLU A 298 27.35 6.53 9.23
C GLU A 298 26.93 8.01 9.08
N ASP A 299 26.45 8.38 7.89
CA ASP A 299 26.17 9.76 7.50
C ASP A 299 24.66 9.99 7.36
N ARG A 300 24.03 10.38 8.46
CA ARG A 300 22.57 10.56 8.52
C ARG A 300 22.05 11.64 7.57
N GLU A 301 22.86 12.64 7.23
CA GLU A 301 22.46 13.74 6.33
C GLU A 301 22.29 13.24 4.88
N LYS A 302 22.88 12.10 4.54
CA LYS A 302 22.76 11.46 3.23
C LYS A 302 21.57 10.51 3.12
N ILE A 303 20.81 10.28 4.19
CA ILE A 303 19.60 9.45 4.10
C ILE A 303 18.58 10.16 3.19
N PRO A 304 18.08 9.51 2.12
CA PRO A 304 17.16 10.18 1.21
C PRO A 304 15.83 10.53 1.89
N ARG A 305 15.49 11.83 1.94
CA ARG A 305 14.28 12.36 2.60
C ARG A 305 12.94 11.83 2.09
N LYS A 306 12.92 11.26 0.89
CA LYS A 306 11.71 10.67 0.28
C LYS A 306 11.43 9.25 0.75
N LEU A 307 12.38 8.62 1.44
CA LEU A 307 12.19 7.28 1.99
C LEU A 307 11.31 7.36 3.24
N ARG A 308 10.37 6.42 3.35
CA ARG A 308 9.49 6.34 4.54
C ARG A 308 10.27 6.03 5.81
N GLU A 309 11.45 5.43 5.67
CA GLU A 309 12.37 5.08 6.75
C GLU A 309 13.14 6.30 7.28
N TRP A 310 13.07 7.46 6.61
CA TRP A 310 13.93 8.60 6.87
C TRP A 310 13.89 9.05 8.33
N ASP A 311 12.70 9.36 8.88
CA ASP A 311 12.57 9.83 10.27
C ASP A 311 13.13 8.82 11.29
N TYR A 312 12.82 7.53 11.07
CA TYR A 312 13.20 6.43 11.98
C TYR A 312 14.72 6.21 12.00
N LEU A 313 15.37 6.30 10.84
CA LEU A 313 16.81 6.13 10.72
C LEU A 313 17.59 7.41 11.07
N TYR A 314 17.11 8.58 10.63
CA TYR A 314 17.78 9.85 10.86
C TYR A 314 17.91 10.18 12.35
N THR A 315 16.87 9.88 13.13
CA THR A 315 16.84 10.14 14.57
C THR A 315 17.76 9.20 15.37
N SER A 316 18.06 8.01 14.84
CA SER A 316 18.87 6.99 15.53
C SER A 316 20.36 7.06 15.18
N MET A 317 20.72 7.65 14.04
CA MET A 317 22.12 7.78 13.63
C MET A 317 22.76 9.05 14.23
N PRO A 318 24.04 8.96 14.66
CA PRO A 318 24.74 10.10 15.27
C PRO A 318 24.93 11.24 14.26
N GLU A 319 25.02 12.49 14.76
CA GLU A 319 25.47 13.59 13.90
C GLU A 319 26.93 13.34 13.53
N LYS A 320 27.28 13.52 12.25
CA LYS A 320 28.67 13.49 11.85
C LYS A 320 29.39 14.62 12.58
N LYS A 321 30.42 14.30 13.38
CA LYS A 321 31.29 15.33 13.94
C LYS A 321 31.87 16.12 12.77
N LYS A 322 31.63 17.43 12.75
CA LYS A 322 32.28 18.32 11.79
C LYS A 322 33.78 18.26 12.10
N GLU A 323 34.55 17.66 11.20
CA GLU A 323 36.02 17.72 11.22
C GLU A 323 36.51 19.11 10.82
#